data_AF-A0A3T0DRJ2-F1
#
_entry.id   AF-A0A3T0DRJ2-F1
#
_cell.length_a   1.000
_cell.length_b   1.000
_cell.length_c   1.000
_cell.angle_alpha   90.00
_cell.angle_beta   90.00
_cell.angle_gamma   90.00
#
_symmetry.space_group_name_H-M   'P 1'
#
loop_
_entity.id
_entity.type
_entity.pdbx_description
1 polymer ?
#
loop_
_entity_poly.entity_id
_entity_poly.type
_entity_poly.pdbx_seq_one_letter_code
_entity_poly.pdbx_strand_id
1 'polypeptide(L)'
;MSGESSRSIAVLIGNGLSTAFNSELNLQRITEEVLNRMSESNGDDVVAAMREIAERTLPDGANTDEDFELLVGAFGTESRTLGTLDLLAQLTEPKDVALRSAIATVADFTEQVRDNGVSHVLEVITERSHATQDDAKDLNSLVSAVVGEFKDDVVFANLNYDTLLLASLLAVCPKEVADMGHGWKRATVQVGDQEPRQVQRLRASASDFPGERRILLLHMHGSLTYWTTMDGDAHVKVPRDMLLEANQWSAIRNRSTNIRPDVVLASRRDKTEHVSRFPFSLAYEMFAVQLATASRWLIIGYSFRDDPVNEVLRKAFMDRVNKPQVLVVTYGEELERLGVERAFGWGKEDGKSDGWLTINRGGADGAENTSDWKKFVEPLG
;
A
#
# COMPACT_ATOMS: atom_id res chain seq x y z
N MET A 1 -10.42 -34.60 -21.40
CA MET A 1 -9.71 -34.16 -20.19
C MET A 1 -10.66 -33.23 -19.47
N SER A 2 -11.29 -33.70 -18.40
CA SER A 2 -12.14 -32.89 -17.52
C SER A 2 -11.25 -31.81 -16.90
N GLY A 3 -11.44 -30.57 -17.32
CA GLY A 3 -10.69 -29.43 -16.80
C GLY A 3 -11.11 -29.20 -15.36
N GLU A 4 -10.29 -29.65 -14.41
CA GLU A 4 -10.39 -29.12 -13.05
C GLU A 4 -10.17 -27.60 -13.15
N SER A 5 -11.21 -26.85 -12.80
CA SER A 5 -11.14 -25.40 -12.62
C SER A 5 -9.94 -25.10 -11.72
N SER A 6 -8.96 -24.34 -12.22
CA SER A 6 -7.83 -23.87 -11.41
C SER A 6 -8.35 -23.27 -10.10
N ARG A 7 -7.77 -23.72 -8.99
CA ARG A 7 -8.05 -23.25 -7.63
C ARG A 7 -7.07 -22.15 -7.23
N SER A 8 -6.86 -21.21 -8.15
CA SER A 8 -6.09 -20.00 -7.94
C SER A 8 -7.00 -18.84 -7.54
N ILE A 9 -6.45 -17.90 -6.75
CA ILE A 9 -7.18 -16.73 -6.27
C ILE A 9 -6.31 -15.47 -6.35
N ALA A 10 -6.93 -14.36 -6.72
CA ALA A 10 -6.39 -13.03 -6.55
C ALA A 10 -7.07 -12.37 -5.34
N VAL A 11 -6.30 -11.91 -4.37
CA VAL A 11 -6.81 -11.27 -3.16
C VAL A 11 -6.34 -9.82 -3.12
N LEU A 12 -7.26 -8.86 -3.06
CA LEU A 12 -6.95 -7.44 -2.85
C LEU A 12 -7.32 -7.05 -1.42
N ILE A 13 -6.37 -6.49 -0.69
CA ILE A 13 -6.52 -6.08 0.70
C ILE A 13 -6.36 -4.57 0.80
N GLY A 14 -7.39 -3.91 1.32
CA GLY A 14 -7.36 -2.49 1.69
C GLY A 14 -7.34 -2.28 3.21
N ASN A 15 -7.29 -1.00 3.62
CA ASN A 15 -7.13 -0.61 5.02
C ASN A 15 -8.21 -1.19 5.94
N GLY A 16 -9.41 -1.45 5.40
CA GLY A 16 -10.52 -2.04 6.14
C GLY A 16 -10.19 -3.40 6.77
N LEU A 17 -9.27 -4.18 6.19
CA LEU A 17 -8.77 -5.41 6.81
C LEU A 17 -8.01 -5.08 8.09
N SER A 18 -6.99 -4.22 8.00
CA SER A 18 -6.14 -3.88 9.15
C SER A 18 -6.94 -3.23 10.27
N THR A 19 -7.92 -2.37 9.94
CA THR A 19 -8.79 -1.74 10.95
C THR A 19 -9.73 -2.73 11.64
N ALA A 20 -10.14 -3.80 10.95
CA ALA A 20 -11.01 -4.82 11.53
C ALA A 20 -10.29 -5.64 12.62
N PHE A 21 -8.99 -5.88 12.45
CA PHE A 21 -8.16 -6.65 13.40
C PHE A 21 -7.25 -5.77 14.26
N ASN A 22 -7.26 -4.45 14.06
CA ASN A 22 -6.63 -3.49 14.96
C ASN A 22 -7.26 -2.09 14.76
N SER A 23 -8.15 -1.70 15.67
CA SER A 23 -8.81 -0.38 15.63
C SER A 23 -7.87 0.81 15.85
N GLU A 24 -6.64 0.59 16.32
CA GLU A 24 -5.61 1.62 16.45
C GLU A 24 -4.97 2.00 15.10
N LEU A 25 -5.17 1.17 14.07
CA LEU A 25 -4.79 1.49 12.69
C LEU A 25 -5.86 2.28 11.92
N ASN A 26 -6.87 2.79 12.61
CA ASN A 26 -7.85 3.69 12.01
C ASN A 26 -7.18 5.01 11.59
N LEU A 27 -7.38 5.40 10.33
CA LEU A 27 -6.70 6.56 9.71
C LEU A 27 -6.99 7.87 10.43
N GLN A 28 -8.21 8.07 10.93
CA GLN A 28 -8.57 9.28 11.66
C GLN A 28 -7.75 9.39 12.96
N ARG A 29 -7.65 8.29 13.71
CA ARG A 29 -6.83 8.24 14.94
C ARG A 29 -5.35 8.46 14.66
N ILE A 30 -4.83 7.86 13.59
CA ILE A 30 -3.44 8.08 13.16
C ILE A 30 -3.22 9.56 12.81
N THR A 31 -4.14 10.15 12.05
CA THR A 31 -4.07 11.56 11.65
C THR A 31 -4.05 12.49 12.86
N GLU A 32 -4.98 12.29 13.81
CA GLU A 32 -5.06 13.08 15.04
C GLU A 32 -3.74 12.99 15.85
N GLU A 33 -3.21 11.78 16.03
CA GLU A 33 -1.95 11.55 16.74
C GLU A 33 -0.76 12.21 16.03
N VAL A 34 -0.66 12.09 14.71
CA VAL A 34 0.42 12.69 13.91
C VAL A 34 0.40 14.20 14.05
N LEU A 35 -0.78 14.84 13.92
CA LEU A 35 -0.91 16.29 14.03
C LEU A 35 -0.52 16.79 15.42
N ASN A 36 -0.85 16.03 16.48
CA ASN A 36 -0.42 16.34 17.84
C ASN A 36 1.11 16.25 17.97
N ARG A 37 1.74 15.16 17.54
CA ARG A 37 3.22 15.00 17.60
C ARG A 37 3.96 16.07 16.80
N MET A 38 3.41 16.47 15.66
CA MET A 38 3.98 17.51 14.82
C MET A 38 3.89 18.90 15.47
N SER A 39 2.76 19.22 16.10
CA SER A 39 2.58 20.45 16.88
C SER A 39 3.58 20.51 18.04
N GLU A 40 3.75 19.42 18.78
CA GLU A 40 4.72 19.34 19.87
C GLU A 40 6.18 19.51 19.41
N SER A 41 6.52 18.98 18.22
CA SER A 41 7.91 18.98 17.73
C SER A 41 8.31 20.24 16.96
N ASN A 42 7.37 20.83 16.20
CA ASN A 42 7.66 21.92 15.25
C ASN A 42 6.90 23.22 15.54
N GLY A 43 5.99 23.22 16.52
CA GLY A 43 5.11 24.33 16.84
C GLY A 43 3.84 24.37 15.98
N ASP A 44 2.81 25.04 16.51
CA ASP A 44 1.48 25.11 15.90
C ASP A 44 1.47 25.80 14.52
N ASP A 45 2.37 26.75 14.29
CA ASP A 45 2.46 27.50 13.03
C ASP A 45 2.81 26.60 11.84
N VAL A 46 3.66 25.58 12.05
CA VAL A 46 4.02 24.62 11.00
C VAL A 46 2.82 23.76 10.65
N VAL A 47 2.11 23.23 11.65
CA VAL A 47 0.90 22.42 11.43
C VAL A 47 -0.19 23.24 10.73
N ALA A 48 -0.36 24.50 11.11
CA ALA A 48 -1.30 25.43 10.46
C ALA A 48 -0.93 25.66 8.99
N ALA A 49 0.35 25.91 8.69
CA ALA A 49 0.82 26.06 7.31
C ALA A 49 0.63 24.78 6.48
N MET A 50 0.84 23.61 7.08
CA MET A 50 0.63 22.33 6.39
C MET A 50 -0.84 22.08 6.05
N ARG A 51 -1.75 22.37 6.98
CA ARG A 51 -3.20 22.29 6.74
C ARG A 51 -3.64 23.26 5.65
N GLU A 52 -3.19 24.51 5.70
CA GLU A 52 -3.50 25.53 4.69
C GLU A 52 -3.03 25.12 3.28
N ILE A 53 -1.82 24.55 3.17
CA ILE A 53 -1.30 24.04 1.90
C ILE A 53 -2.17 22.87 1.41
N ALA A 54 -2.46 21.90 2.29
CA ALA A 54 -3.28 20.75 1.95
C ALA A 54 -4.67 21.18 1.44
N GLU A 55 -5.35 22.07 2.16
CA GLU A 55 -6.67 22.62 1.81
C GLU A 55 -6.69 23.28 0.42
N ARG A 56 -5.65 24.05 0.08
CA ARG A 56 -5.54 24.74 -1.22
C ARG A 56 -5.31 23.80 -2.40
N THR A 57 -4.79 22.60 -2.15
CA THR A 57 -4.62 21.55 -3.15
C THR A 57 -5.86 20.68 -3.36
N LEU A 58 -6.93 20.86 -2.57
CA LEU A 58 -8.14 20.05 -2.67
C LEU A 58 -9.15 20.58 -3.70
N PRO A 59 -9.81 19.70 -4.47
CA PRO A 59 -11.08 19.99 -5.12
C PRO A 59 -12.20 20.15 -4.07
N ASP A 60 -13.20 21.00 -4.34
CA ASP A 60 -14.38 21.15 -3.49
C ASP A 60 -15.06 19.78 -3.21
N GLY A 61 -15.16 19.40 -1.93
CA GLY A 61 -15.89 18.19 -1.49
C GLY A 61 -15.05 16.95 -1.15
N ALA A 62 -13.75 17.08 -0.90
CA ALA A 62 -12.93 15.97 -0.38
C ALA A 62 -13.37 15.55 1.04
N ASN A 63 -13.49 14.22 1.28
CA ASN A 63 -13.90 13.63 2.56
C ASN A 63 -12.68 13.16 3.39
N THR A 64 -12.84 13.21 4.72
CA THR A 64 -11.85 13.18 5.81
C THR A 64 -11.10 11.86 6.06
N ASP A 65 -11.25 10.84 5.22
CA ASP A 65 -10.52 9.57 5.38
C ASP A 65 -9.06 9.67 4.89
N GLU A 66 -8.73 10.72 4.15
CA GLU A 66 -7.47 10.89 3.40
C GLU A 66 -6.53 11.92 4.05
N ASP A 67 -6.86 12.46 5.23
CA ASP A 67 -6.27 13.71 5.76
C ASP A 67 -4.73 13.74 5.81
N PHE A 68 -4.06 12.67 6.23
CA PHE A 68 -2.59 12.65 6.22
C PHE A 68 -1.99 12.32 4.84
N GLU A 69 -2.62 11.44 4.03
CA GLU A 69 -2.14 11.15 2.67
C GLU A 69 -2.23 12.40 1.79
N LEU A 70 -3.28 13.20 2.00
CA LEU A 70 -3.46 14.52 1.39
C LEU A 70 -2.36 15.48 1.84
N LEU A 71 -2.14 15.59 3.14
CA LEU A 71 -1.13 16.49 3.70
C LEU A 71 0.28 16.13 3.22
N VAL A 72 0.69 14.87 3.30
CA VAL A 72 1.99 14.41 2.79
C VAL A 72 2.07 14.52 1.26
N GLY A 73 0.98 14.20 0.57
CA GLY A 73 0.88 14.28 -0.89
C GLY A 73 1.04 15.71 -1.43
N ALA A 74 0.53 16.71 -0.72
CA ALA A 74 0.70 18.12 -1.07
C ALA A 74 2.18 18.52 -1.06
N PHE A 75 2.94 18.15 -0.01
CA PHE A 75 4.39 18.41 0.05
C PHE A 75 5.18 17.63 -1.00
N GLY A 76 4.75 16.41 -1.32
CA GLY A 76 5.29 15.66 -2.45
C GLY A 76 5.14 16.40 -3.77
N THR A 77 3.99 17.05 -3.99
CA THR A 77 3.70 17.85 -5.18
C THR A 77 4.57 19.09 -5.27
N GLU A 78 4.68 19.85 -4.19
CA GLU A 78 5.53 21.05 -4.15
C GLU A 78 7.01 20.73 -4.39
N SER A 79 7.51 19.63 -3.81
CA SER A 79 8.88 19.16 -4.04
C SER A 79 9.17 18.88 -5.52
N ARG A 80 8.22 18.29 -6.26
CA ARG A 80 8.36 18.05 -7.71
C ARG A 80 8.30 19.35 -8.53
N THR A 81 7.43 20.28 -8.16
CA THR A 81 7.36 21.60 -8.79
C THR A 81 8.70 22.31 -8.68
N LEU A 82 9.34 22.26 -7.50
CA LEU A 82 10.68 22.83 -7.28
C LEU A 82 11.75 22.16 -8.13
N GLY A 83 11.70 20.84 -8.30
CA GLY A 83 12.60 20.14 -9.24
C GLY A 83 12.42 20.59 -10.70
N THR A 84 11.18 20.85 -11.12
CA THR A 84 10.87 21.38 -12.46
C THR A 84 11.41 22.81 -12.63
N LEU A 85 11.29 23.63 -11.59
CA LEU A 85 11.85 24.98 -11.58
C LEU A 85 13.38 24.98 -11.63
N ASP A 86 14.04 24.06 -10.92
CA ASP A 86 15.50 23.92 -11.02
C ASP A 86 15.92 23.52 -12.44
N LEU A 87 15.23 22.55 -13.05
CA LEU A 87 15.50 22.18 -14.44
C LEU A 87 15.32 23.37 -15.40
N LEU A 88 14.25 24.16 -15.23
CA LEU A 88 14.02 25.35 -16.02
C LEU A 88 15.15 26.38 -15.84
N ALA A 89 15.58 26.62 -14.59
CA ALA A 89 16.68 27.52 -14.27
C ALA A 89 18.00 27.03 -14.90
N GLN A 90 18.27 25.72 -14.86
CA GLN A 90 19.44 25.11 -15.53
C GLN A 90 19.42 25.31 -17.05
N LEU A 91 18.24 25.25 -17.68
CA LEU A 91 18.09 25.39 -19.13
C LEU A 91 18.10 26.84 -19.61
N THR A 92 17.57 27.77 -18.82
CA THR A 92 17.35 29.16 -19.23
C THR A 92 18.42 30.13 -18.71
N GLU A 93 18.88 29.93 -17.47
CA GLU A 93 19.83 30.81 -16.78
C GLU A 93 20.94 29.99 -16.08
N PRO A 94 21.72 29.18 -16.82
CA PRO A 94 22.68 28.22 -16.23
C PRO A 94 23.77 28.86 -15.37
N LYS A 95 24.03 30.16 -15.57
CA LYS A 95 25.05 30.92 -14.84
C LYS A 95 24.50 31.67 -13.63
N ASP A 96 23.17 31.69 -13.43
CA ASP A 96 22.56 32.32 -12.27
C ASP A 96 22.66 31.39 -11.05
N VAL A 97 23.80 31.47 -10.38
CA VAL A 97 24.10 30.69 -9.18
C VAL A 97 23.17 31.07 -8.03
N ALA A 98 22.71 32.33 -7.95
CA ALA A 98 21.87 32.80 -6.86
C ALA A 98 20.46 32.22 -6.96
N LEU A 99 19.87 32.24 -8.16
CA LEU A 99 18.57 31.63 -8.44
C LEU A 99 18.58 30.14 -8.13
N ARG A 100 19.58 29.41 -8.64
CA ARG A 100 19.71 27.97 -8.41
C ARG A 100 19.94 27.62 -6.95
N SER A 101 20.75 28.40 -6.24
CA SER A 101 20.95 28.23 -4.80
C SER A 101 19.64 28.45 -4.03
N ALA A 102 18.85 29.46 -4.39
CA ALA A 102 17.56 29.72 -3.74
C ALA A 102 16.58 28.57 -3.98
N ILE A 103 16.47 28.07 -5.21
CA ILE A 103 15.61 26.92 -5.53
C ILE A 103 16.04 25.69 -4.73
N ALA A 104 17.35 25.41 -4.67
CA ALA A 104 17.89 24.28 -3.89
C ALA A 104 17.58 24.40 -2.39
N THR A 105 17.70 25.60 -1.81
CA THR A 105 17.35 25.83 -0.40
C THR A 105 15.87 25.59 -0.12
N VAL A 106 14.98 26.06 -0.99
CA VAL A 106 13.53 25.83 -0.84
C VAL A 106 13.20 24.35 -1.04
N ALA A 107 13.81 23.68 -2.02
CA ALA A 107 13.64 22.25 -2.25
C ALA A 107 14.06 21.41 -1.04
N ASP A 108 15.22 21.73 -0.44
CA ASP A 108 15.72 21.06 0.76
C ASP A 108 14.77 21.26 1.96
N PHE A 109 14.23 22.47 2.14
CA PHE A 109 13.24 22.74 3.19
C PHE A 109 11.93 21.97 2.96
N THR A 110 11.36 22.01 1.75
CA THR A 110 10.12 21.29 1.42
C THR A 110 10.30 19.77 1.60
N GLU A 111 11.46 19.25 1.23
CA GLU A 111 11.80 17.85 1.45
C GLU A 111 11.89 17.51 2.94
N GLN A 112 12.46 18.38 3.76
CA GLN A 112 12.50 18.19 5.22
C GLN A 112 11.09 18.09 5.82
N VAL A 113 10.20 19.00 5.44
CA VAL A 113 8.81 19.04 5.94
C VAL A 113 8.07 17.77 5.53
N ARG A 114 8.24 17.33 4.27
CA ARG A 114 7.68 16.07 3.77
C ARG A 114 8.19 14.88 4.58
N ASP A 115 9.50 14.75 4.74
CA ASP A 115 10.12 13.62 5.42
C ASP A 115 9.74 13.57 6.91
N ASN A 116 9.60 14.73 7.56
CA ASN A 116 9.08 14.81 8.92
C ASN A 116 7.64 14.30 9.02
N GLY A 117 6.76 14.75 8.12
CA GLY A 117 5.37 14.29 8.08
C GLY A 117 5.26 12.78 7.83
N VAL A 118 5.95 12.28 6.80
CA VAL A 118 6.05 10.84 6.49
C VAL A 118 6.57 10.06 7.68
N SER A 119 7.65 10.54 8.31
CA SER A 119 8.27 9.86 9.44
C SER A 119 7.31 9.73 10.62
N HIS A 120 6.55 10.77 10.99
CA HIS A 120 5.60 10.68 12.10
C HIS A 120 4.45 9.73 11.79
N VAL A 121 3.88 9.79 10.58
CA VAL A 121 2.81 8.88 10.13
C VAL A 121 3.27 7.44 10.23
N LEU A 122 4.41 7.12 9.62
CA LEU A 122 4.89 5.74 9.55
C LEU A 122 5.41 5.24 10.90
N GLU A 123 5.92 6.12 11.77
CA GLU A 123 6.27 5.80 13.15
C GLU A 123 5.03 5.38 13.96
N VAL A 124 3.95 6.17 13.90
CA VAL A 124 2.67 5.81 14.54
C VAL A 124 2.16 4.48 14.00
N ILE A 125 2.13 4.29 12.67
CA ILE A 125 1.71 3.00 12.08
C ILE A 125 2.63 1.87 12.57
N THR A 126 3.94 2.09 12.70
CA THR A 126 4.90 1.06 13.16
C THR A 126 4.64 0.64 14.60
N GLU A 127 4.37 1.60 15.48
CA GLU A 127 4.01 1.36 16.89
C GLU A 127 2.72 0.54 16.98
N ARG A 128 1.74 0.84 16.11
CA ARG A 128 0.42 0.21 16.08
C ARG A 128 0.33 -1.05 15.21
N SER A 129 1.36 -1.37 14.42
CA SER A 129 1.39 -2.55 13.52
C SER A 129 1.65 -3.87 14.26
N HIS A 130 0.83 -4.16 15.25
CA HIS A 130 0.79 -5.42 15.97
C HIS A 130 -0.68 -5.82 16.16
N ALA A 131 -1.00 -7.09 15.98
CA ALA A 131 -2.31 -7.60 16.35
C ALA A 131 -2.29 -7.95 17.84
N THR A 132 -3.38 -7.69 18.56
CA THR A 132 -3.54 -8.27 19.90
C THR A 132 -3.66 -9.80 19.77
N GLN A 133 -3.44 -10.54 20.86
CA GLN A 133 -3.38 -12.01 20.78
C GLN A 133 -4.67 -12.64 20.21
N ASP A 134 -5.83 -12.06 20.51
CA ASP A 134 -7.12 -12.50 20.01
C ASP A 134 -7.32 -12.08 18.55
N ASP A 135 -7.07 -10.82 18.19
CA ASP A 135 -7.20 -10.35 16.81
C ASP A 135 -6.25 -11.08 15.84
N ALA A 136 -5.06 -11.43 16.32
CA ALA A 136 -4.09 -12.21 15.55
C ALA A 136 -4.65 -13.59 15.20
N LYS A 137 -5.43 -14.20 16.09
CA LYS A 137 -6.04 -15.51 15.86
C LYS A 137 -7.13 -15.44 14.79
N ASP A 138 -7.93 -14.38 14.80
CA ASP A 138 -9.03 -14.23 13.85
C ASP A 138 -8.50 -13.90 12.45
N LEU A 139 -7.51 -13.01 12.34
CA LEU A 139 -6.81 -12.79 11.06
C LEU A 139 -6.11 -14.06 10.55
N ASN A 140 -5.45 -14.82 11.43
CA ASN A 140 -4.85 -16.11 11.08
C ASN A 140 -5.89 -17.12 10.60
N SER A 141 -7.11 -17.09 11.16
CA SER A 141 -8.20 -17.98 10.76
C SER A 141 -8.69 -17.65 9.34
N LEU A 142 -8.87 -16.36 9.04
CA LEU A 142 -9.21 -15.88 7.70
C LEU A 142 -8.12 -16.25 6.67
N VAL A 143 -6.85 -15.97 6.98
CA VAL A 143 -5.72 -16.35 6.11
C VAL A 143 -5.67 -17.85 5.90
N SER A 144 -5.85 -18.64 6.96
CA SER A 144 -5.89 -20.11 6.90
C SER A 144 -7.03 -20.61 6.01
N ALA A 145 -8.20 -19.98 6.05
CA ALA A 145 -9.32 -20.32 5.19
C ALA A 145 -8.99 -20.06 3.71
N VAL A 146 -8.43 -18.90 3.39
CA VAL A 146 -8.02 -18.56 2.02
C VAL A 146 -6.98 -19.57 1.49
N VAL A 147 -5.86 -19.74 2.20
CA VAL A 147 -4.77 -20.63 1.73
C VAL A 147 -5.15 -22.11 1.82
N GLY A 148 -6.16 -22.42 2.62
CA GLY A 148 -6.75 -23.75 2.80
C GLY A 148 -7.63 -24.16 1.63
N GLU A 149 -8.46 -23.26 1.11
CA GLU A 149 -9.39 -23.55 0.01
C GLU A 149 -8.71 -23.47 -1.36
N PHE A 150 -7.78 -22.52 -1.54
CA PHE A 150 -7.07 -22.28 -2.79
C PHE A 150 -5.69 -22.95 -2.75
N LYS A 151 -5.54 -24.06 -3.50
CA LYS A 151 -4.36 -24.95 -3.48
C LYS A 151 -3.32 -24.64 -4.55
N ASP A 152 -3.71 -23.91 -5.58
CA ASP A 152 -2.79 -23.45 -6.63
C ASP A 152 -2.18 -22.11 -6.19
N ASP A 153 -2.08 -21.14 -7.10
CA ASP A 153 -1.51 -19.82 -6.85
C ASP A 153 -2.46 -18.92 -6.06
N VAL A 154 -1.95 -18.34 -4.97
CA VAL A 154 -2.65 -17.40 -4.09
C VAL A 154 -1.84 -16.12 -4.04
N VAL A 155 -2.36 -15.04 -4.61
CA VAL A 155 -1.67 -13.73 -4.58
C VAL A 155 -2.45 -12.74 -3.75
N PHE A 156 -1.82 -12.22 -2.71
CA PHE A 156 -2.31 -11.11 -1.90
C PHE A 156 -1.69 -9.80 -2.38
N ALA A 157 -2.47 -8.96 -3.03
CA ALA A 157 -2.15 -7.56 -3.27
C ALA A 157 -2.60 -6.73 -2.07
N ASN A 158 -1.62 -6.24 -1.31
CA ASN A 158 -1.84 -5.45 -0.10
C ASN A 158 -1.59 -3.97 -0.39
N LEU A 159 -2.58 -3.14 -0.07
CA LEU A 159 -2.49 -1.67 -0.14
C LEU A 159 -1.99 -1.07 1.18
N ASN A 160 -1.97 -1.86 2.26
CA ASN A 160 -1.71 -1.35 3.60
C ASN A 160 -0.21 -1.29 3.86
N TYR A 161 0.26 -0.21 4.50
CA TYR A 161 1.67 -0.04 4.85
C TYR A 161 2.12 -0.94 6.01
N ASP A 162 1.18 -1.34 6.87
CA ASP A 162 1.45 -2.13 8.06
C ASP A 162 1.98 -3.55 7.76
N THR A 163 2.33 -4.28 8.82
CA THR A 163 2.88 -5.64 8.73
C THR A 163 1.93 -6.73 9.22
N LEU A 164 0.64 -6.44 9.44
CA LEU A 164 -0.31 -7.41 10.02
C LEU A 164 -0.50 -8.63 9.11
N LEU A 165 -0.80 -8.40 7.83
CA LEU A 165 -0.98 -9.50 6.86
C LEU A 165 0.31 -10.29 6.67
N LEU A 166 1.46 -9.63 6.60
CA LEU A 166 2.76 -10.28 6.52
C LEU A 166 3.00 -11.19 7.74
N ALA A 167 2.75 -10.69 8.95
CA ALA A 167 2.90 -11.46 10.17
C ALA A 167 1.97 -12.68 10.19
N SER A 168 0.71 -12.53 9.75
CA SER A 168 -0.25 -13.62 9.66
C SER A 168 0.17 -14.69 8.65
N LEU A 169 0.61 -14.30 7.46
CA LEU A 169 1.11 -15.23 6.43
C LEU A 169 2.37 -15.99 6.90
N LEU A 170 3.27 -15.32 7.63
CA LEU A 170 4.43 -15.97 8.22
C LEU A 170 4.05 -16.94 9.36
N ALA A 171 2.97 -16.67 10.09
CA ALA A 171 2.46 -17.57 11.12
C ALA A 171 1.76 -18.80 10.53
N VAL A 172 0.94 -18.60 9.48
CA VAL A 172 0.09 -19.65 8.89
C VAL A 172 0.86 -20.52 7.87
N CYS A 173 1.64 -19.90 6.99
CA CYS A 173 2.24 -20.58 5.83
C CYS A 173 3.71 -20.18 5.55
N PRO A 174 4.62 -20.24 6.55
CA PRO A 174 5.99 -19.71 6.42
C PRO A 174 6.84 -20.34 5.30
N LYS A 175 6.52 -21.58 4.90
CA LYS A 175 7.26 -22.32 3.86
C LYS A 175 6.69 -22.15 2.45
N GLU A 176 5.54 -21.52 2.31
CA GLU A 176 4.83 -21.40 1.04
C GLU A 176 4.75 -19.94 0.56
N VAL A 177 4.95 -18.98 1.45
CA VAL A 177 4.91 -17.55 1.15
C VAL A 177 6.24 -17.00 0.63
N ALA A 178 6.15 -16.08 -0.34
CA ALA A 178 7.18 -15.13 -0.72
C ALA A 178 6.56 -13.72 -0.84
N ASP A 179 7.26 -12.68 -0.39
CA ASP A 179 6.82 -11.29 -0.54
C ASP A 179 7.64 -10.56 -1.62
N MET A 180 7.88 -9.25 -1.54
CA MET A 180 8.81 -8.55 -2.46
C MET A 180 10.28 -8.65 -2.02
N GLY A 181 10.62 -9.12 -0.81
CA GLY A 181 12.01 -9.21 -0.33
C GLY A 181 12.76 -10.41 -0.92
N HIS A 182 13.87 -10.19 -1.62
CA HIS A 182 14.54 -11.20 -2.46
C HIS A 182 14.99 -12.48 -1.71
N GLY A 183 15.11 -12.43 -0.38
CA GLY A 183 15.47 -13.57 0.46
C GLY A 183 16.98 -13.83 0.56
N TRP A 184 17.74 -13.60 -0.52
CA TRP A 184 19.19 -13.86 -0.55
C TRP A 184 20.05 -12.72 -1.09
N LYS A 185 19.58 -11.90 -2.05
CA LYS A 185 20.32 -10.70 -2.47
C LYS A 185 20.34 -9.69 -1.32
N ARG A 186 21.52 -9.21 -0.96
CA ARG A 186 21.72 -8.25 0.14
C ARG A 186 22.24 -6.90 -0.38
N ALA A 187 21.98 -5.85 0.39
CA ALA A 187 22.59 -4.54 0.24
C ALA A 187 23.01 -4.01 1.62
N THR A 188 24.00 -3.12 1.63
CA THR A 188 24.43 -2.43 2.85
C THR A 188 23.76 -1.07 2.89
N VAL A 189 23.10 -0.77 4.01
CA VAL A 189 22.47 0.52 4.27
C VAL A 189 22.88 1.05 5.63
N GLN A 190 22.71 2.35 5.86
CA GLN A 190 22.93 2.96 7.17
C GLN A 190 21.61 3.10 7.91
N VAL A 191 21.46 2.37 9.01
CA VAL A 191 20.28 2.45 9.89
C VAL A 191 20.71 3.11 11.20
N GLY A 192 19.86 3.97 11.75
CA GLY A 192 20.15 4.81 12.92
C GLY A 192 21.21 5.87 12.61
N ASP A 193 22.07 6.15 13.60
CA ASP A 193 23.18 7.11 13.51
C ASP A 193 24.38 6.53 12.73
N GLN A 194 24.14 6.18 11.47
CA GLN A 194 25.11 5.70 10.49
C GLN A 194 25.71 4.30 10.69
N GLU A 195 25.03 3.40 11.41
CA GLU A 195 25.51 2.03 11.53
C GLU A 195 25.26 1.24 10.23
N PRO A 196 26.31 0.66 9.59
CA PRO A 196 26.14 -0.15 8.40
C PRO A 196 25.47 -1.48 8.75
N ARG A 197 24.33 -1.78 8.11
CA ARG A 197 23.57 -3.02 8.29
C ARG A 197 23.35 -3.72 6.96
N GLN A 198 23.41 -5.05 6.98
CA GLN A 198 23.07 -5.89 5.82
C GLN A 198 21.58 -6.19 5.81
N VAL A 199 20.89 -5.74 4.77
CA VAL A 199 19.45 -5.91 4.58
C VAL A 199 19.15 -6.59 3.25
N GLN A 200 17.93 -7.09 3.08
CA GLN A 200 17.57 -7.75 1.81
C GLN A 200 17.28 -6.69 0.74
N ARG A 201 17.67 -6.92 -0.51
CA ARG A 201 17.14 -6.14 -1.64
C ARG A 201 15.70 -6.55 -1.93
N LEU A 202 14.91 -5.64 -2.49
CA LEU A 202 13.65 -6.01 -3.12
C LEU A 202 13.90 -6.78 -4.42
N ARG A 203 12.94 -7.63 -4.82
CA ARG A 203 12.90 -8.29 -6.12
C ARG A 203 12.79 -7.22 -7.21
N ALA A 204 13.54 -7.39 -8.30
CA ALA A 204 13.61 -6.41 -9.38
C ALA A 204 12.77 -6.83 -10.61
N SER A 205 12.40 -8.11 -10.69
CA SER A 205 11.67 -8.67 -11.83
C SER A 205 10.75 -9.83 -11.42
N ALA A 206 9.78 -10.16 -12.26
CA ALA A 206 8.90 -11.32 -12.08
C ALA A 206 9.69 -12.64 -11.92
N SER A 207 10.82 -12.78 -12.61
CA SER A 207 11.70 -13.96 -12.50
C SER A 207 12.46 -14.09 -11.18
N ASP A 208 12.51 -13.03 -10.35
CA ASP A 208 13.11 -13.12 -9.02
C ASP A 208 12.14 -13.77 -7.99
N PHE A 209 10.87 -13.97 -8.36
CA PHE A 209 9.93 -14.70 -7.51
C PHE A 209 10.19 -16.21 -7.58
N PRO A 210 10.29 -16.89 -6.42
CA PRO A 210 10.55 -18.32 -6.37
C PRO A 210 9.32 -19.12 -6.87
N GLY A 211 9.47 -19.88 -7.94
CA GLY A 211 8.39 -20.66 -8.55
C GLY A 211 7.84 -21.78 -7.67
N GLU A 212 8.56 -22.19 -6.63
CA GLU A 212 8.10 -23.16 -5.63
C GLU A 212 7.18 -22.56 -4.56
N ARG A 213 7.04 -21.21 -4.50
CA ARG A 213 6.20 -20.52 -3.53
C ARG A 213 4.87 -20.15 -4.18
N ARG A 214 3.84 -20.93 -3.88
CA ARG A 214 2.48 -20.71 -4.40
C ARG A 214 1.76 -19.49 -3.81
N ILE A 215 2.24 -18.96 -2.67
CA ILE A 215 1.63 -17.78 -2.02
C ILE A 215 2.54 -16.57 -2.23
N LEU A 216 2.01 -15.52 -2.86
CA LEU A 216 2.72 -14.25 -3.05
C LEU A 216 2.06 -13.13 -2.24
N LEU A 217 2.87 -12.33 -1.56
CA LEU A 217 2.45 -11.07 -0.92
C LEU A 217 3.07 -9.89 -1.66
N LEU A 218 2.23 -9.12 -2.35
CA LEU A 218 2.61 -7.97 -3.15
C LEU A 218 2.18 -6.70 -2.41
N HIS A 219 3.15 -5.87 -2.04
CA HIS A 219 2.89 -4.58 -1.41
C HIS A 219 2.79 -3.48 -2.47
N MET A 220 1.56 -3.23 -2.92
CA MET A 220 1.26 -2.36 -4.07
C MET A 220 1.56 -0.89 -3.79
N HIS A 221 1.41 -0.45 -2.54
CA HIS A 221 1.73 0.91 -2.08
C HIS A 221 2.94 0.94 -1.13
N GLY A 222 3.69 -0.16 -1.05
CA GLY A 222 4.83 -0.30 -0.15
C GLY A 222 4.49 -0.89 1.21
N SER A 223 5.47 -0.82 2.10
CA SER A 223 5.40 -1.38 3.45
C SER A 223 6.29 -0.55 4.37
N LEU A 224 5.99 -0.54 5.67
CA LEU A 224 6.91 -0.05 6.71
C LEU A 224 8.30 -0.68 6.64
N THR A 225 8.39 -1.89 6.06
CA THR A 225 9.66 -2.58 5.89
C THR A 225 10.39 -2.19 4.61
N TYR A 226 9.82 -1.37 3.71
CA TYR A 226 10.44 -1.03 2.43
C TYR A 226 11.10 0.34 2.51
N TRP A 227 12.35 0.38 2.07
CA TRP A 227 13.20 1.56 2.15
C TRP A 227 14.01 1.69 0.86
N THR A 228 14.35 2.91 0.50
CA THR A 228 15.24 3.21 -0.61
C THR A 228 16.42 4.03 -0.12
N THR A 229 17.59 3.85 -0.72
CA THR A 229 18.70 4.79 -0.55
C THR A 229 18.32 6.16 -1.11
N MET A 230 18.94 7.21 -0.56
CA MET A 230 18.70 8.60 -0.96
C MET A 230 18.92 8.88 -2.45
N ASP A 231 19.83 8.14 -3.08
CA ASP A 231 20.13 8.21 -4.52
C ASP A 231 19.15 7.40 -5.38
N GLY A 232 18.29 6.58 -4.77
CA GLY A 232 17.37 5.68 -5.48
C GLY A 232 18.02 4.42 -6.06
N ASP A 233 19.30 4.16 -5.78
CA ASP A 233 20.05 3.05 -6.38
C ASP A 233 19.65 1.68 -5.80
N ALA A 234 19.20 1.65 -4.54
CA ALA A 234 18.85 0.42 -3.86
C ALA A 234 17.54 0.52 -3.08
N HIS A 235 16.57 -0.28 -3.53
CA HIS A 235 15.37 -0.57 -2.76
C HIS A 235 15.59 -1.85 -1.94
N VAL A 236 15.31 -1.76 -0.64
CA VAL A 236 15.64 -2.77 0.35
C VAL A 236 14.45 -3.03 1.27
N LYS A 237 14.46 -4.23 1.87
CA LYS A 237 13.58 -4.61 2.96
C LYS A 237 14.35 -4.58 4.29
N VAL A 238 13.98 -3.65 5.16
CA VAL A 238 14.52 -3.50 6.52
C VAL A 238 13.56 -4.14 7.53
N PRO A 239 14.00 -5.09 8.36
CA PRO A 239 13.15 -5.69 9.39
C PRO A 239 12.64 -4.65 10.40
N ARG A 240 11.39 -4.79 10.84
CA ARG A 240 10.75 -3.87 11.80
C ARG A 240 11.57 -3.71 13.08
N ASP A 241 12.08 -4.79 13.65
CA ASP A 241 12.85 -4.75 14.90
C ASP A 241 14.11 -3.90 14.75
N MET A 242 14.76 -3.92 13.58
CA MET A 242 15.92 -3.09 13.28
C MET A 242 15.55 -1.60 13.23
N LEU A 243 14.36 -1.25 12.72
CA LEU A 243 13.87 0.14 12.69
C LEU A 243 13.62 0.67 14.10
N LEU A 244 13.05 -0.17 14.97
CA LEU A 244 12.76 0.15 16.36
C LEU A 244 14.05 0.30 17.19
N GLU A 245 14.95 -0.68 17.13
CA GLU A 245 16.22 -0.67 17.87
C GLU A 245 17.11 0.53 17.50
N ALA A 246 17.09 0.94 16.24
CA ALA A 246 17.96 2.00 15.73
C ALA A 246 17.35 3.41 15.82
N ASN A 247 16.16 3.59 16.39
CA ASN A 247 15.42 4.86 16.39
C ASN A 247 15.33 5.49 14.99
N GLN A 248 15.09 4.67 13.96
CA GLN A 248 15.25 5.05 12.56
C GLN A 248 14.38 6.26 12.16
N TRP A 249 13.18 6.38 12.72
CA TRP A 249 12.28 7.51 12.46
C TRP A 249 12.88 8.85 12.90
N SER A 250 13.52 8.87 14.07
CA SER A 250 14.27 10.05 14.52
C SER A 250 15.47 10.35 13.63
N ALA A 251 16.15 9.31 13.10
CA ALA A 251 17.27 9.49 12.18
C ALA A 251 16.85 10.16 10.86
N ILE A 252 15.64 9.89 10.35
CA ILE A 252 15.07 10.61 9.19
C ILE A 252 14.94 12.10 9.52
N ARG A 253 14.25 12.41 10.62
CA ARG A 253 13.99 13.80 11.04
C ARG A 253 15.27 14.60 11.29
N ASN A 254 16.30 13.93 11.82
CA ASN A 254 17.61 14.51 12.09
C ASN A 254 18.57 14.47 10.90
N ARG A 255 18.16 13.90 9.76
CA ARG A 255 19.01 13.68 8.57
C ARG A 255 20.31 12.92 8.87
N SER A 256 20.28 11.98 9.83
CA SER A 256 21.43 11.14 10.19
C SER A 256 21.47 9.78 9.49
N THR A 257 20.48 9.49 8.63
CA THR A 257 20.37 8.23 7.86
C THR A 257 20.49 8.46 6.34
N ASN A 258 20.89 7.43 5.60
CA ASN A 258 21.02 7.45 4.13
C ASN A 258 19.90 6.68 3.40
N ILE A 259 18.86 6.28 4.13
CA ILE A 259 17.69 5.60 3.57
C ILE A 259 16.41 6.33 3.96
N ARG A 260 15.39 6.19 3.11
CA ARG A 260 14.05 6.73 3.35
C ARG A 260 12.99 5.66 3.12
N PRO A 261 11.82 5.77 3.76
CA PRO A 261 10.71 4.86 3.53
C PRO A 261 10.30 4.87 2.05
N ASP A 262 10.03 3.69 1.51
CA ASP A 262 9.62 3.49 0.12
C ASP A 262 8.14 3.08 0.08
N VAL A 263 7.28 4.10 0.14
CA VAL A 263 5.81 3.98 0.23
C VAL A 263 5.11 4.98 -0.68
N VAL A 264 3.89 4.68 -1.08
CA VAL A 264 3.06 5.54 -1.93
C VAL A 264 2.16 6.44 -1.08
N LEU A 265 2.76 7.47 -0.47
CA LEU A 265 2.03 8.56 0.20
C LEU A 265 1.91 9.75 -0.75
N ALA A 266 0.95 9.67 -1.67
CA ALA A 266 0.77 10.66 -2.73
C ALA A 266 -0.68 11.08 -2.86
N SER A 267 -0.90 12.31 -3.33
CA SER A 267 -2.24 12.76 -3.72
C SER A 267 -2.82 11.81 -4.77
N ARG A 268 -4.15 11.72 -4.85
CA ARG A 268 -4.85 10.88 -5.83
C ARG A 268 -4.39 11.14 -7.28
N ARG A 269 -4.03 12.39 -7.61
CA ARG A 269 -3.54 12.80 -8.93
C ARG A 269 -2.18 12.18 -9.27
N ASP A 270 -1.28 12.06 -8.30
CA ASP A 270 0.11 11.64 -8.52
C ASP A 270 0.34 10.16 -8.25
N LYS A 271 -0.62 9.52 -7.59
CA LYS A 271 -0.54 8.11 -7.22
C LYS A 271 -0.25 7.22 -8.43
N THR A 272 -0.85 7.51 -9.58
CA THR A 272 -0.62 6.81 -10.86
C THR A 272 0.85 6.83 -11.27
N GLU A 273 1.52 7.98 -11.19
CA GLU A 273 2.93 8.08 -11.54
C GLU A 273 3.78 7.32 -10.53
N HIS A 274 3.50 7.45 -9.24
CA HIS A 274 4.26 6.76 -8.20
C HIS A 274 4.17 5.24 -8.34
N VAL A 275 2.97 4.68 -8.52
CA VAL A 275 2.80 3.22 -8.66
C VAL A 275 3.40 2.67 -9.97
N SER A 276 3.63 3.53 -10.97
CA SER A 276 4.31 3.14 -12.22
C SER A 276 5.83 2.98 -12.07
N ARG A 277 6.39 3.39 -10.93
CA ARG A 277 7.83 3.28 -10.64
C ARG A 277 8.13 2.00 -9.86
N PHE A 278 9.38 1.55 -9.92
CA PHE A 278 9.86 0.48 -9.08
C PHE A 278 9.88 0.93 -7.60
N PRO A 279 9.47 0.10 -6.62
CA PRO A 279 9.12 -1.33 -6.71
C PRO A 279 7.64 -1.62 -6.99
N PHE A 280 6.78 -0.61 -6.94
CA PHE A 280 5.32 -0.78 -7.02
C PHE A 280 4.87 -1.32 -8.38
N SER A 281 5.48 -0.86 -9.47
CA SER A 281 5.19 -1.35 -10.83
C SER A 281 5.29 -2.87 -10.95
N LEU A 282 6.29 -3.48 -10.31
CA LEU A 282 6.43 -4.94 -10.29
C LEU A 282 5.29 -5.61 -9.50
N ALA A 283 4.87 -5.03 -8.37
CA ALA A 283 3.72 -5.53 -7.61
C ALA A 283 2.44 -5.45 -8.46
N TYR A 284 2.21 -4.33 -9.16
CA TYR A 284 1.07 -4.16 -10.06
C TYR A 284 1.10 -5.13 -11.25
N GLU A 285 2.28 -5.36 -11.85
CA GLU A 285 2.48 -6.35 -12.91
C GLU A 285 2.11 -7.75 -12.43
N MET A 286 2.69 -8.20 -11.31
CA MET A 286 2.46 -9.53 -10.76
C MET A 286 0.99 -9.73 -10.35
N PHE A 287 0.34 -8.69 -9.81
CA PHE A 287 -1.08 -8.75 -9.48
C PHE A 287 -1.96 -8.83 -10.73
N ALA A 288 -1.65 -8.06 -11.78
CA ALA A 288 -2.36 -8.12 -13.05
C ALA A 288 -2.27 -9.51 -13.71
N VAL A 289 -1.11 -10.16 -13.62
CA VAL A 289 -0.93 -11.56 -14.07
C VAL A 289 -1.90 -12.49 -13.33
N GLN A 290 -2.00 -12.37 -12.01
CA GLN A 290 -2.92 -13.21 -11.23
C GLN A 290 -4.39 -12.91 -11.57
N LEU A 291 -4.77 -11.63 -11.71
CA LEU A 291 -6.14 -11.28 -12.08
C LEU A 291 -6.53 -11.88 -13.44
N ALA A 292 -5.59 -11.93 -14.40
CA ALA A 292 -5.83 -12.51 -15.72
C ALA A 292 -6.08 -14.03 -15.68
N THR A 293 -5.52 -14.76 -14.72
CA THR A 293 -5.58 -16.22 -14.66
C THR A 293 -6.57 -16.75 -13.62
N ALA A 294 -6.68 -16.11 -12.45
CA ALA A 294 -7.51 -16.58 -11.34
C ALA A 294 -9.00 -16.55 -11.69
N SER A 295 -9.72 -17.62 -11.37
CA SER A 295 -11.18 -17.71 -11.56
C SER A 295 -11.96 -17.00 -10.46
N ARG A 296 -11.30 -16.67 -9.36
CA ARG A 296 -11.88 -16.09 -8.14
C ARG A 296 -11.07 -14.90 -7.67
N TRP A 297 -11.75 -13.79 -7.40
CA TRP A 297 -11.15 -12.59 -6.82
C TRP A 297 -11.82 -12.29 -5.48
N LEU A 298 -11.01 -12.09 -4.44
CA LEU A 298 -11.47 -11.71 -3.11
C LEU A 298 -10.97 -10.31 -2.80
N ILE A 299 -11.87 -9.40 -2.45
CA ILE A 299 -11.53 -8.01 -2.16
C ILE A 299 -11.97 -7.72 -0.73
N ILE A 300 -11.05 -7.41 0.17
CA ILE A 300 -11.35 -7.22 1.60
C ILE A 300 -10.96 -5.82 2.03
N GLY A 301 -11.91 -5.08 2.61
CA GLY A 301 -11.66 -3.79 3.23
C GLY A 301 -11.16 -2.70 2.27
N TYR A 302 -11.47 -2.81 0.98
CA TYR A 302 -11.09 -1.84 -0.05
C TYR A 302 -12.28 -0.96 -0.43
N SER A 303 -12.06 0.36 -0.44
CA SER A 303 -13.10 1.37 -0.66
C SER A 303 -13.41 1.67 -2.12
N PHE A 304 -12.64 1.14 -3.07
CA PHE A 304 -12.74 1.46 -4.50
C PHE A 304 -12.51 2.94 -4.83
N ARG A 305 -11.78 3.68 -3.98
CA ARG A 305 -11.40 5.08 -4.23
C ARG A 305 -10.01 5.23 -4.88
N ASP A 306 -9.25 4.14 -5.05
CA ASP A 306 -7.90 4.18 -5.62
C ASP A 306 -7.94 3.95 -7.14
N ASP A 307 -7.74 5.02 -7.92
CA ASP A 307 -7.90 4.96 -9.37
C ASP A 307 -6.91 3.99 -10.05
N PRO A 308 -5.60 3.96 -9.71
CA PRO A 308 -4.68 2.96 -10.26
C PRO A 308 -5.09 1.51 -10.00
N VAL A 309 -5.54 1.19 -8.78
CA VAL A 309 -6.01 -0.17 -8.44
C VAL A 309 -7.27 -0.51 -9.24
N ASN A 310 -8.23 0.42 -9.29
CA ASN A 310 -9.47 0.24 -10.04
C ASN A 310 -9.21 0.03 -11.53
N GLU A 311 -8.24 0.75 -12.11
CA GLU A 311 -7.89 0.60 -13.52
C GLU A 311 -7.33 -0.80 -13.82
N VAL A 312 -6.49 -1.35 -12.94
CA VAL A 312 -5.99 -2.73 -13.11
C VAL A 312 -7.11 -3.77 -12.97
N LEU A 313 -8.00 -3.61 -11.99
CA LEU A 313 -9.17 -4.47 -11.83
C LEU A 313 -10.07 -4.41 -13.07
N ARG A 314 -10.40 -3.19 -13.54
CA ARG A 314 -11.23 -2.94 -14.72
C ARG A 314 -10.64 -3.60 -15.95
N LYS A 315 -9.37 -3.33 -16.25
CA LYS A 315 -8.69 -3.86 -17.42
C LYS A 315 -8.71 -5.39 -17.41
N ALA A 316 -8.25 -5.99 -16.30
CA ALA A 316 -8.22 -7.45 -16.19
C ALA A 316 -9.61 -8.09 -16.25
N PHE A 317 -10.65 -7.40 -15.74
CA PHE A 317 -12.01 -7.92 -15.75
C PHE A 317 -12.62 -7.82 -17.15
N MET A 318 -12.44 -6.69 -17.83
CA MET A 318 -13.02 -6.44 -19.15
C MET A 318 -12.37 -7.30 -20.24
N ASP A 319 -11.07 -7.55 -20.16
CA ASP A 319 -10.33 -8.40 -21.11
C ASP A 319 -10.76 -9.88 -21.06
N ARG A 320 -11.50 -10.30 -20.02
CA ARG A 320 -11.96 -11.69 -19.86
C ARG A 320 -13.30 -11.95 -20.54
N VAL A 321 -13.34 -13.02 -21.34
CA VAL A 321 -14.60 -13.60 -21.85
C VAL A 321 -15.42 -14.19 -20.69
N ASN A 322 -14.78 -15.01 -19.86
CA ASN A 322 -15.39 -15.59 -18.67
C ASN A 322 -15.04 -14.74 -17.45
N LYS A 323 -16.04 -14.03 -16.92
CA LYS A 323 -15.86 -13.17 -15.75
C LYS A 323 -15.54 -14.02 -14.50
N PRO A 324 -14.59 -13.58 -13.66
CA PRO A 324 -14.28 -14.26 -12.41
C PRO A 324 -15.45 -14.13 -11.43
N GLN A 325 -15.57 -15.06 -10.49
CA GLN A 325 -16.41 -14.82 -9.31
C GLN A 325 -15.68 -13.86 -8.37
N VAL A 326 -16.35 -12.81 -7.94
CA VAL A 326 -15.83 -11.74 -7.10
C VAL A 326 -16.60 -11.71 -5.79
N LEU A 327 -15.88 -11.86 -4.68
CA LEU A 327 -16.41 -11.62 -3.35
C LEU A 327 -15.78 -10.34 -2.78
N VAL A 328 -16.60 -9.33 -2.53
CA VAL A 328 -16.21 -8.12 -1.81
C VAL A 328 -16.64 -8.26 -0.36
N VAL A 329 -15.69 -8.17 0.56
CA VAL A 329 -15.92 -8.16 2.00
C VAL A 329 -15.66 -6.74 2.51
N THR A 330 -16.72 -6.09 2.97
CA THR A 330 -16.70 -4.72 3.49
C THR A 330 -17.48 -4.67 4.80
N TYR A 331 -17.32 -3.60 5.58
CA TYR A 331 -18.14 -3.33 6.75
C TYR A 331 -19.15 -2.23 6.45
N GLY A 332 -20.43 -2.45 6.76
CA GLY A 332 -21.49 -1.46 6.59
C GLY A 332 -21.99 -1.26 5.15
N GLU A 333 -22.81 -0.23 4.96
CA GLU A 333 -23.60 0.01 3.74
C GLU A 333 -22.99 1.06 2.79
N GLU A 334 -21.92 1.76 3.20
CA GLU A 334 -21.36 2.89 2.45
C GLU A 334 -20.89 2.50 1.04
N LEU A 335 -20.30 1.32 0.89
CA LEU A 335 -19.89 0.81 -0.42
C LEU A 335 -21.12 0.26 -1.15
N GLU A 336 -21.65 1.04 -2.10
CA GLU A 336 -22.75 0.62 -2.95
C GLU A 336 -22.30 -0.36 -4.05
N ARG A 337 -23.19 -1.30 -4.41
CA ARG A 337 -22.95 -2.25 -5.52
C ARG A 337 -22.61 -1.52 -6.83
N LEU A 338 -23.30 -0.42 -7.13
CA LEU A 338 -23.04 0.38 -8.32
C LEU A 338 -21.63 0.99 -8.33
N GLY A 339 -21.10 1.34 -7.16
CA GLY A 339 -19.73 1.82 -7.01
C GLY A 339 -18.71 0.74 -7.38
N VAL A 340 -18.93 -0.49 -6.88
CA VAL A 340 -18.12 -1.65 -7.25
C VAL A 340 -18.22 -1.93 -8.75
N GLU A 341 -19.43 -2.04 -9.31
CA GLU A 341 -19.65 -2.28 -10.74
C GLU A 341 -18.89 -1.28 -11.63
N ARG A 342 -18.97 0.02 -11.31
CA ARG A 342 -18.23 1.07 -12.04
C ARG A 342 -16.71 0.91 -11.94
N ALA A 343 -16.20 0.50 -10.79
CA ALA A 343 -14.78 0.24 -10.64
C ALA A 343 -14.31 -0.88 -11.58
N PHE A 344 -15.16 -1.87 -11.84
CA PHE A 344 -14.91 -2.95 -12.79
C PHE A 344 -15.26 -2.60 -14.25
N GLY A 345 -15.80 -1.40 -14.51
CA GLY A 345 -16.26 -1.01 -15.84
C GLY A 345 -17.58 -1.67 -16.26
N TRP A 346 -18.35 -2.20 -15.31
CA TRP A 346 -19.65 -2.83 -15.54
C TRP A 346 -20.77 -1.79 -15.51
N GLY A 347 -21.51 -1.66 -16.61
CA GLY A 347 -22.57 -0.69 -16.83
C GLY A 347 -23.97 -1.27 -16.81
N LYS A 348 -24.97 -0.42 -17.09
CA LYS A 348 -26.39 -0.85 -17.17
C LYS A 348 -26.62 -1.78 -18.37
N GLU A 349 -25.85 -1.58 -19.42
CA GLU A 349 -25.84 -2.31 -20.68
C GLU A 349 -25.38 -3.78 -20.51
N ASP A 350 -24.59 -4.07 -19.47
CA ASP A 350 -24.05 -5.41 -19.21
C ASP A 350 -25.01 -6.30 -18.41
N GLY A 351 -26.10 -5.72 -17.89
CA GLY A 351 -27.10 -6.43 -17.10
C GLY A 351 -26.73 -6.58 -15.63
N LYS A 352 -27.31 -7.58 -14.95
CA LYS A 352 -27.16 -7.76 -13.50
C LYS A 352 -25.79 -8.38 -13.15
N SER A 353 -25.15 -7.85 -12.11
CA SER A 353 -23.89 -8.39 -11.59
C SER A 353 -24.05 -9.60 -10.64
N ASP A 354 -25.28 -9.99 -10.29
CA ASP A 354 -25.56 -11.07 -9.31
C ASP A 354 -24.89 -12.42 -9.65
N GLY A 355 -24.57 -12.66 -10.93
CA GLY A 355 -23.92 -13.90 -11.38
C GLY A 355 -22.42 -13.96 -11.10
N TRP A 356 -21.76 -12.82 -10.88
CA TRP A 356 -20.31 -12.75 -10.66
C TRP A 356 -19.93 -11.98 -9.40
N LEU A 357 -20.76 -11.07 -8.89
CA LEU A 357 -20.45 -10.20 -7.75
C LEU A 357 -21.32 -10.50 -6.52
N THR A 358 -20.66 -10.88 -5.44
CA THR A 358 -21.23 -10.95 -4.09
C THR A 358 -20.58 -9.90 -3.21
N ILE A 359 -21.38 -9.16 -2.42
CA ILE A 359 -20.90 -8.18 -1.45
C ILE A 359 -21.35 -8.65 -0.06
N ASN A 360 -20.38 -9.06 0.75
CA ASN A 360 -20.57 -9.34 2.16
C ASN A 360 -20.30 -8.06 2.96
N ARG A 361 -21.25 -7.67 3.82
CA ARG A 361 -21.21 -6.44 4.62
C ARG A 361 -20.88 -6.65 6.09
N GLY A 362 -20.53 -7.88 6.48
CA GLY A 362 -20.26 -8.26 7.86
C GLY A 362 -18.91 -7.79 8.39
N GLY A 363 -18.04 -7.23 7.54
CA GLY A 363 -16.64 -6.97 7.87
C GLY A 363 -15.73 -8.17 7.62
N ALA A 364 -14.44 -7.97 7.81
CA ALA A 364 -13.42 -9.00 7.54
C ALA A 364 -13.34 -10.07 8.65
N ASP A 365 -13.61 -9.68 9.90
CA ASP A 365 -13.60 -10.60 11.03
C ASP A 365 -14.75 -11.64 10.90
N GLY A 366 -14.38 -12.91 10.93
CA GLY A 366 -15.29 -14.04 10.75
C GLY A 366 -15.88 -14.18 9.34
N ALA A 367 -15.37 -13.45 8.33
CA ALA A 367 -15.88 -13.50 6.96
C ALA A 367 -15.88 -14.93 6.38
N GLU A 368 -14.88 -15.74 6.75
CA GLU A 368 -14.74 -17.14 6.36
C GLU A 368 -15.84 -18.07 6.91
N ASN A 369 -16.59 -17.62 7.91
CA ASN A 369 -17.70 -18.39 8.50
C ASN A 369 -19.06 -18.08 7.85
N THR A 370 -19.11 -17.08 6.97
CA THR A 370 -20.35 -16.60 6.35
C THR A 370 -20.85 -17.55 5.26
N SER A 371 -22.14 -17.46 4.94
CA SER A 371 -22.72 -18.21 3.82
C SER A 371 -22.20 -17.72 2.46
N ASP A 372 -21.78 -16.46 2.37
CA ASP A 372 -21.23 -15.90 1.14
C ASP A 372 -19.85 -16.47 0.84
N TRP A 373 -19.00 -16.62 1.89
CA TRP A 373 -17.74 -17.33 1.77
C TRP A 373 -17.93 -18.77 1.29
N LYS A 374 -18.86 -19.52 1.90
CA LYS A 374 -19.14 -20.91 1.52
C LYS A 374 -19.50 -21.03 0.03
N LYS A 375 -20.42 -20.20 -0.44
CA LYS A 375 -20.77 -20.13 -1.88
C LYS A 375 -19.57 -19.72 -2.75
N PHE A 376 -18.72 -18.84 -2.24
CA PHE A 376 -17.52 -18.37 -2.93
C PHE A 376 -16.36 -19.40 -2.95
N VAL A 377 -16.40 -20.48 -2.19
CA VAL A 377 -15.34 -21.52 -2.27
C VAL A 377 -15.84 -22.82 -2.89
N GLU A 378 -17.15 -22.94 -3.13
CA GLU A 378 -17.73 -24.07 -3.85
C GLU A 378 -17.11 -24.24 -5.25
N PRO A 379 -16.91 -25.48 -5.76
CA PRO A 379 -16.40 -25.68 -7.10
C PRO A 379 -17.27 -25.00 -8.16
N LEU A 380 -16.64 -24.34 -9.14
CA LEU A 380 -17.36 -23.84 -10.32
C LEU A 380 -17.89 -25.04 -11.11
N GLY A 381 -19.20 -25.05 -11.36
CA GLY A 381 -19.91 -26.13 -12.06
C GLY A 381 -19.74 -26.11 -13.57
#